data_AF-A0A519RS87-F1
#
_entry.id   AF-A0A519RS87-F1
#
_cell.length_a   1.000
_cell.length_b   1.000
_cell.length_c   1.000
_cell.angle_alpha   90.00
_cell.angle_beta   90.00
_cell.angle_gamma   90.00
#
_symmetry.space_group_name_H-M   'P 1'
#
loop_
_entity.id
_entity.type
_entity.pdbx_description
1 polymer ?
#
loop_
_entity_poly.entity_id
_entity_poly.type
_entity_poly.pdbx_seq_one_letter_code
_entity_poly.pdbx_strand_id
1 'polypeptide(L)'
;MAFILSGLLTLDTARNKNCMAPNTNFLDISYLKNGNERQKKAYQILNENSILEKLNHFTPILVGTIPINIAIESSDLDIICDVNDEEEF
;
A
#
# COMPACT_ATOMS: atom_id res chain seq x y z
N MET A 1 29.26 13.88 -34.76
CA MET A 1 30.35 14.09 -33.79
C MET A 1 29.73 14.46 -32.46
N ALA A 2 29.87 13.58 -31.46
CA ALA A 2 29.65 13.74 -30.01
C ALA A 2 28.47 14.59 -29.47
N PHE A 3 27.55 13.93 -28.78
CA PHE A 3 27.07 14.39 -27.48
C PHE A 3 26.98 13.19 -26.54
N ILE A 4 27.89 13.14 -25.57
CA ILE A 4 27.83 12.26 -24.40
C ILE A 4 27.55 13.19 -23.21
N LEU A 5 26.48 12.90 -22.48
CA LEU A 5 26.38 13.18 -21.04
C LEU A 5 25.72 11.92 -20.46
N SER A 6 26.52 10.86 -20.31
CA SER A 6 27.06 10.40 -19.02
C SER A 6 25.98 10.15 -17.99
N GLY A 7 25.87 8.89 -17.60
CA GLY A 7 24.82 8.35 -16.76
C GLY A 7 24.70 9.03 -15.40
N LEU A 8 23.45 9.21 -15.01
CA LEU A 8 23.02 9.19 -13.62
C LEU A 8 21.55 8.72 -13.54
N LEU A 9 21.26 7.55 -14.12
CA LEU A 9 20.15 6.74 -13.61
C LEU A 9 20.76 5.96 -12.46
N THR A 10 20.43 6.47 -11.27
CA THR A 10 20.94 6.10 -9.95
C THR A 10 20.94 4.59 -9.71
N LEU A 11 21.81 4.15 -8.81
CA LEU A 11 21.96 2.78 -8.29
C LEU A 11 20.68 2.18 -7.65
N ASP A 12 19.51 2.75 -7.87
CA ASP A 12 18.23 2.33 -7.29
C ASP A 12 17.60 1.15 -8.04
N THR A 13 18.08 0.80 -9.23
CA THR A 13 17.61 -0.38 -9.97
C THR A 13 18.14 -1.70 -9.41
N ALA A 14 19.10 -1.68 -8.47
CA ALA A 14 19.75 -2.88 -7.92
C ALA A 14 19.42 -3.17 -6.44
N ARG A 15 18.62 -2.35 -5.74
CA ARG A 15 18.01 -2.79 -4.48
C ARG A 15 16.81 -3.66 -4.83
N ASN A 16 16.90 -4.94 -4.48
CA ASN A 16 15.73 -5.79 -4.31
C ASN A 16 14.68 -5.02 -3.48
N LYS A 17 13.62 -4.53 -4.12
CA LYS A 17 12.58 -3.64 -3.53
C LYS A 17 11.65 -4.37 -2.55
N ASN A 18 12.08 -5.47 -1.96
CA ASN A 18 11.27 -6.26 -1.04
C ASN A 18 11.22 -5.70 0.39
N CYS A 19 11.92 -4.61 0.68
CA CYS A 19 11.94 -3.98 2.00
C CYS A 19 11.02 -2.76 2.01
N MET A 20 10.07 -2.70 2.96
CA MET A 20 9.32 -1.48 3.26
C MET A 20 10.26 -0.34 3.65
N ALA A 21 9.88 0.89 3.30
CA ALA A 21 10.66 2.07 3.68
C ALA A 21 10.74 2.17 5.22
N PRO A 22 11.92 2.48 5.79
CA PRO A 22 12.03 2.78 7.21
C PRO A 22 11.13 3.99 7.52
N ASN A 23 10.20 3.83 8.46
CA ASN A 23 9.12 4.78 8.80
C ASN A 23 7.93 4.80 7.82
N THR A 24 7.46 3.63 7.36
CA THR A 24 6.21 3.56 6.59
C THR A 24 5.01 3.89 7.49
N ASN A 25 4.20 4.88 7.06
CA ASN A 25 2.91 5.18 7.70
C ASN A 25 1.86 4.15 7.25
N PHE A 26 1.46 3.24 8.14
CA PHE A 26 0.45 2.23 7.84
C PHE A 26 -0.99 2.76 7.79
N LEU A 27 -1.24 3.97 8.28
CA LEU A 27 -2.57 4.58 8.28
C LEU A 27 -2.97 5.14 6.91
N ASP A 28 -2.01 5.28 5.98
CA ASP A 28 -2.25 5.71 4.62
C ASP A 28 -1.82 4.60 3.66
N ILE A 29 -2.73 4.11 2.82
CA ILE A 29 -2.43 3.05 1.85
C ILE A 29 -1.46 3.47 0.73
N SER A 30 -1.06 4.75 0.65
CA SER A 30 -0.19 5.27 -0.41
C SER A 30 1.17 4.56 -0.50
N TYR A 31 1.69 3.98 0.58
CA TYR A 31 2.94 3.20 0.55
C TYR A 31 2.83 1.95 -0.33
N LEU A 32 1.62 1.37 -0.48
CA LEU A 32 1.39 0.18 -1.29
C LEU A 32 1.71 0.38 -2.77
N LYS A 33 1.67 1.64 -3.27
CA LYS A 33 2.05 2.00 -4.65
C LYS A 33 3.48 1.58 -5.00
N ASN A 34 4.35 1.58 -4.00
CA ASN A 34 5.77 1.27 -4.13
C ASN A 34 6.12 -0.13 -3.59
N GLY A 35 5.12 -0.89 -3.17
CA GLY A 35 5.26 -2.23 -2.64
C GLY A 35 5.46 -3.31 -3.73
N ASN A 36 5.26 -4.56 -3.34
CA ASN A 36 5.27 -5.69 -4.29
C ASN A 36 4.02 -5.65 -5.21
N GLU A 37 3.96 -6.56 -6.19
CA GLU A 37 2.83 -6.61 -7.14
C GLU A 37 1.46 -6.81 -6.46
N ARG A 38 1.41 -7.57 -5.35
CA ARG A 38 0.18 -7.79 -4.59
C ARG A 38 -0.28 -6.52 -3.87
N GLN A 39 0.65 -5.77 -3.28
CA GLN A 39 0.39 -4.49 -2.62
C GLN A 39 -0.10 -3.44 -3.62
N LYS A 40 0.55 -3.34 -4.79
CA LYS A 40 0.08 -2.44 -5.86
C LYS A 40 -1.32 -2.81 -6.35
N LYS A 41 -1.60 -4.10 -6.53
CA LYS A 41 -2.93 -4.58 -6.91
C LYS A 41 -3.98 -4.27 -5.85
N ALA A 42 -3.65 -4.46 -4.57
CA ALA A 42 -4.53 -4.07 -3.46
C ALA A 42 -4.82 -2.56 -3.48
N TYR A 43 -3.80 -1.73 -3.67
CA TYR A 43 -3.97 -0.28 -3.81
C TYR A 43 -4.91 0.08 -4.95
N GLN A 44 -4.77 -0.54 -6.13
CA GLN A 44 -5.65 -0.30 -7.27
C GLN A 44 -7.10 -0.67 -6.95
N ILE A 45 -7.34 -1.89 -6.47
CA ILE A 45 -8.69 -2.40 -6.17
C ILE A 45 -9.40 -1.53 -5.14
N LEU A 46 -8.70 -1.13 -4.06
CA LEU A 46 -9.29 -0.31 -2.99
C LEU A 46 -9.72 1.07 -3.51
N ASN A 47 -8.93 1.69 -4.39
CA ASN A 47 -9.24 2.99 -4.99
C ASN A 47 -10.32 2.90 -6.08
N GLU A 48 -10.23 1.92 -6.98
CA GLU A 48 -11.22 1.73 -8.06
C GLU A 48 -12.63 1.50 -7.51
N ASN A 49 -12.75 0.89 -6.34
CA ASN A 49 -14.03 0.61 -5.70
C ASN A 49 -14.41 1.63 -4.61
N SER A 50 -13.58 2.66 -4.36
CA SER A 50 -13.76 3.66 -3.31
C SER A 50 -14.05 3.04 -1.94
N ILE A 51 -13.39 1.92 -1.58
CA ILE A 51 -13.74 1.17 -0.36
C ILE A 51 -13.49 1.99 0.91
N LEU A 52 -12.29 2.57 1.04
CA LEU A 52 -11.96 3.38 2.23
C LEU A 52 -12.75 4.69 2.28
N GLU A 53 -13.10 5.26 1.13
CA GLU A 53 -13.95 6.45 1.05
C GLU A 53 -15.37 6.14 1.56
N LYS A 54 -15.96 5.01 1.13
CA LYS A 54 -17.29 4.56 1.60
C LYS A 54 -17.33 4.26 3.09
N LEU A 55 -16.22 3.76 3.64
CA LEU A 55 -16.09 3.44 5.06
C LEU A 55 -15.56 4.60 5.90
N ASN A 56 -15.29 5.76 5.31
CA ASN A 56 -14.51 6.85 5.93
C ASN A 56 -15.09 7.34 7.27
N HIS A 57 -16.42 7.25 7.45
CA HIS A 57 -17.09 7.56 8.71
C HIS A 57 -16.54 6.74 9.88
N PHE A 58 -16.15 5.49 9.63
CA PHE A 58 -15.68 4.55 10.62
C PHE A 58 -14.15 4.44 10.67
N THR A 59 -13.42 5.47 10.22
CA THR A 59 -11.94 5.53 10.27
C THR A 59 -11.26 4.23 9.79
N PRO A 60 -11.47 3.83 8.52
CA PRO A 60 -11.11 2.50 8.06
C PRO A 60 -9.60 2.38 7.88
N ILE A 61 -9.01 1.29 8.38
CA ILE A 61 -7.58 1.01 8.26
C ILE A 61 -7.39 -0.35 7.59
N LEU A 62 -6.59 -0.38 6.52
CA LEU A 62 -6.15 -1.63 5.91
C LEU A 62 -5.10 -2.30 6.80
N VAL A 63 -5.38 -3.53 7.23
CA VAL A 63 -4.52 -4.32 8.11
C VAL A 63 -4.26 -5.71 7.52
N GLY A 64 -3.61 -6.57 8.29
CA GLY A 64 -3.38 -7.95 7.91
C GLY A 64 -2.12 -8.15 7.08
N THR A 65 -2.10 -9.24 6.30
CA THR A 65 -0.86 -9.80 5.74
C THR A 65 -0.31 -9.02 4.53
N ILE A 66 -1.16 -8.32 3.79
CA ILE A 66 -0.78 -7.56 2.59
C ILE A 66 -0.01 -6.28 2.96
N PRO A 67 -0.48 -5.43 3.90
CA PRO A 67 0.27 -4.29 4.41
C PRO A 67 1.73 -4.57 4.76
N ILE A 68 2.00 -5.67 5.45
CA ILE A 68 3.34 -6.02 5.97
C ILE A 68 4.11 -7.00 5.08
N ASN A 69 3.64 -7.25 3.85
CA ASN A 69 4.34 -8.06 2.85
C ASN A 69 4.61 -9.53 3.28
N ILE A 70 3.66 -10.17 3.95
CA ILE A 70 3.73 -11.62 4.30
C ILE A 70 2.57 -12.43 3.73
N ALA A 71 1.77 -11.82 2.84
CA ALA A 71 0.60 -12.45 2.23
C ALA A 71 0.97 -13.66 1.36
N ILE A 72 0.20 -14.74 1.51
CA ILE A 72 0.24 -15.94 0.67
C ILE A 72 -0.90 -15.90 -0.34
N GLU A 73 -0.92 -16.76 -1.36
CA GLU A 73 -1.92 -16.76 -2.44
C GLU A 73 -3.36 -16.63 -1.92
N SER A 74 -3.71 -17.37 -0.87
CA SER A 74 -5.05 -17.39 -0.26
C SER A 74 -5.34 -16.23 0.71
N SER A 75 -4.45 -15.25 0.87
CA SER A 75 -4.68 -14.11 1.77
C SER A 75 -5.66 -13.09 1.18
N ASP A 76 -6.64 -12.69 1.98
CA ASP A 76 -7.62 -11.66 1.63
C ASP A 76 -7.15 -10.25 2.04
N LEU A 77 -8.02 -9.25 1.85
CA LEU A 77 -7.83 -7.87 2.34
C LEU A 77 -8.63 -7.68 3.62
N ASP A 78 -7.95 -7.34 4.71
CA ASP A 78 -8.56 -7.07 6.01
C ASP A 78 -8.68 -5.56 6.23
N ILE A 79 -9.90 -5.08 6.51
CA ILE A 79 -10.16 -3.68 6.88
C ILE A 79 -10.81 -3.68 8.25
N ILE A 80 -10.23 -2.93 9.18
CA ILE A 80 -10.86 -2.65 10.48
C ILE A 80 -11.43 -1.25 10.47
N CYS A 81 -12.51 -1.07 11.22
CA CYS A 81 -13.22 0.17 11.39
C CYS A 81 -13.36 0.46 12.90
N ASP A 82 -13.34 1.73 13.26
CA ASP A 82 -13.61 2.22 14.61
C ASP A 82 -15.04 2.77 14.69
N VAL A 83 -15.73 2.46 15.78
CA VAL A 83 -17.12 2.86 16.05
C VAL A 83 -17.15 3.50 17.42
N ASN A 84 -17.52 4.79 17.48
CA ASN A 84 -17.53 5.55 18.73
C ASN A 84 -18.85 5.38 19.51
N ASP A 85 -19.93 4.97 18.85
CA ASP A 85 -21.26 4.77 19.43
C ASP A 85 -21.89 3.48 18.90
N GLU A 86 -22.32 2.58 19.80
CA GLU A 86 -22.91 1.29 19.44
C GLU A 86 -24.22 1.44 18.63
N GLU A 87 -24.90 2.59 18.74
CA GLU A 87 -26.12 2.88 17.95
C GLU A 87 -25.82 3.27 16.49
N GLU A 88 -24.55 3.45 16.12
CA GLU A 88 -24.11 3.88 14.79
C GLU A 88 -23.84 2.69 13.82
N PHE A 89 -24.03 1.45 14.28
CA PHE A 89 -23.79 0.21 13.54
C PHE A 89 -25.09 -0.53 13.15
#